data_AF-A0A0S7Y070-F1
#
_entry.id   AF-A0A0S7Y070-F1
#
_cell.length_a   1.000
_cell.length_b   1.000
_cell.length_c   1.000
_cell.angle_alpha   90.00
_cell.angle_beta   90.00
_cell.angle_gamma   90.00
#
_symmetry.space_group_name_H-M   'P 1'
#
loop_
_entity.id
_entity.type
_entity.pdbx_description
1 polymer ?
#
loop_
_entity_poly.entity_id
_entity_poly.type
_entity_poly.pdbx_seq_one_letter_code
_entity_poly.pdbx_strand_id
1 'polypeptide(L)'
;MNINATLIGEMITFAILVWVTMKYIWPPIQKAMRDREKKIVDGLEAAEHGQKSLQLAEQRAIKQLKEAKAKAGNIIENANMQAAQLVEQGKGKAQQEAKKIFALAQSDVATEAEKVKQQLRSQIATLVLAAAEKVLQESIDAAANQKLIDKFIEEI
;
A
#
# COMPACT_ATOMS: atom_id res chain seq x y z
N MET A 1 -62.81 -73.97 55.57
CA MET A 1 -62.33 -74.19 54.20
C MET A 1 -60.93 -74.75 54.32
N ASN A 2 -60.77 -76.06 54.10
CA ASN A 2 -59.53 -76.77 54.43
C ASN A 2 -58.43 -76.39 53.44
N ILE A 3 -57.23 -76.13 53.95
CA ILE A 3 -56.03 -76.00 53.13
C ILE A 3 -55.79 -77.37 52.47
N ASN A 4 -56.15 -77.47 51.20
CA ASN A 4 -55.95 -78.66 50.39
C ASN A 4 -54.61 -78.56 49.63
N ALA A 5 -54.01 -79.69 49.28
CA ALA A 5 -52.74 -79.77 48.54
C ALA A 5 -52.76 -78.98 47.22
N THR A 6 -53.93 -78.77 46.63
CA THR A 6 -54.14 -77.92 45.45
C THR A 6 -53.77 -76.46 45.71
N LEU A 7 -54.10 -75.92 46.88
CA LEU A 7 -53.81 -74.53 47.25
C LEU A 7 -52.30 -74.30 47.45
N ILE A 8 -51.57 -75.30 47.95
CA ILE A 8 -50.10 -75.28 48.04
C ILE A 8 -49.49 -75.35 46.63
N GLY A 9 -50.02 -76.21 45.75
CA GLY A 9 -49.60 -76.29 44.35
C GLY A 9 -49.81 -74.98 43.58
N GLU A 10 -50.96 -74.34 43.75
CA GLU A 10 -51.29 -73.02 43.17
C GLU A 10 -50.35 -71.91 43.69
N MET A 11 -49.99 -71.92 44.98
CA MET A 11 -49.01 -70.98 45.52
C MET A 11 -47.63 -71.16 44.90
N ILE A 12 -47.17 -72.40 44.72
CA ILE A 12 -45.85 -72.69 44.12
C ILE A 12 -45.83 -72.27 42.65
N THR A 13 -46.88 -72.59 41.88
CA THR A 13 -46.96 -72.17 40.48
C THR A 13 -47.06 -70.65 40.34
N PHE A 14 -47.81 -69.97 41.20
CA PHE A 14 -47.83 -68.51 41.25
C PHE A 14 -46.46 -67.91 41.60
N ALA A 15 -45.75 -68.47 42.59
CA ALA A 15 -44.42 -68.01 42.97
C ALA A 15 -43.40 -68.18 41.83
N ILE A 16 -43.44 -69.30 41.10
CA ILE A 16 -42.59 -69.53 39.92
C ILE A 16 -42.94 -68.54 38.81
N LEU A 17 -44.23 -68.27 38.55
CA LEU A 17 -44.67 -67.30 37.56
C LEU A 17 -44.13 -65.90 37.90
N VAL A 18 -44.28 -65.45 39.15
CA VAL A 18 -43.76 -64.16 39.63
C VAL A 18 -42.24 -64.08 39.48
N TRP A 19 -41.52 -65.16 39.81
CA TRP A 19 -40.08 -65.21 39.66
C TRP A 19 -39.64 -65.09 38.19
N VAL A 20 -40.31 -65.80 37.27
CA VAL A 20 -40.04 -65.71 35.83
C VAL A 20 -40.38 -64.32 35.29
N THR A 21 -41.50 -63.72 35.70
CA THR A 21 -41.87 -62.35 35.27
C THR A 21 -40.88 -61.31 35.77
N MET A 22 -40.47 -61.38 37.04
CA MET A 22 -39.45 -60.48 37.59
C MET A 22 -38.10 -60.64 36.89
N LYS A 23 -37.69 -61.87 36.56
CA LYS A 23 -36.36 -62.12 36.00
C LYS A 23 -36.28 -61.91 34.49
N TYR A 24 -37.33 -62.24 33.74
CA TYR A 24 -37.29 -62.22 32.27
C TYR A 24 -38.09 -61.09 31.63
N ILE A 25 -39.21 -60.65 32.22
CA ILE A 25 -40.12 -59.69 31.59
C ILE A 25 -39.87 -58.26 32.11
N TRP A 26 -39.58 -58.11 33.40
CA TRP A 26 -39.34 -56.79 34.00
C TRP A 26 -38.05 -56.09 33.49
N PRO A 27 -36.90 -56.78 33.34
CA PRO A 27 -35.67 -56.14 32.88
C PRO A 27 -35.73 -55.52 31.47
N PRO A 28 -36.29 -56.18 30.43
CA PRO A 28 -36.38 -55.57 29.10
C PRO A 28 -37.30 -54.34 29.07
N ILE A 29 -38.37 -54.30 29.86
CA ILE A 29 -39.26 -53.14 29.96
C ILE A 29 -38.52 -51.96 30.59
N GLN A 30 -37.85 -52.17 31.72
CA GLN A 30 -37.04 -51.12 32.36
C GLN A 30 -35.88 -50.65 31.48
N LYS A 31 -35.28 -51.56 30.71
CA LYS A 31 -34.23 -51.21 29.75
C LYS A 31 -34.79 -50.33 28.63
N ALA A 32 -35.92 -50.70 28.03
CA ALA A 32 -36.55 -49.92 26.97
C ALA A 32 -36.98 -48.52 27.45
N MET A 33 -37.46 -48.39 28.68
CA MET A 33 -37.77 -47.07 29.26
C MET A 33 -36.50 -46.23 29.49
N ARG A 34 -35.46 -46.82 30.09
CA ARG A 34 -34.17 -46.12 30.31
C ARG A 34 -33.49 -45.72 29.00
N ASP A 35 -33.55 -46.55 27.98
CA ASP A 35 -32.97 -46.23 26.67
C ASP A 35 -33.72 -45.05 26.01
N ARG A 36 -35.05 -44.97 26.18
CA ARG A 36 -35.84 -43.82 25.71
C ARG A 36 -35.52 -42.55 26.49
N GLU A 37 -35.48 -42.63 27.81
CA GLU A 37 -35.12 -41.50 28.68
C GLU A 37 -33.73 -40.97 28.32
N LYS A 38 -32.74 -41.87 28.23
CA LYS A 38 -31.38 -41.51 27.83
C LYS A 38 -31.34 -40.84 26.46
N LYS A 39 -32.06 -41.38 25.47
CA LYS A 39 -32.11 -40.78 24.12
C LYS A 39 -32.71 -39.37 24.13
N ILE A 40 -33.70 -39.10 24.99
CA ILE A 40 -34.31 -37.78 25.13
C ILE A 40 -33.33 -36.81 25.79
N VAL A 41 -32.67 -37.23 26.87
CA VAL A 41 -31.68 -36.42 27.58
C VAL A 41 -30.50 -36.09 26.67
N ASP A 42 -29.90 -37.10 26.04
CA ASP A 42 -28.77 -36.92 25.11
C ASP A 42 -29.18 -36.01 23.93
N GLY A 43 -30.41 -36.14 23.44
CA GLY A 43 -30.94 -35.30 22.36
C GLY A 43 -31.15 -33.84 22.78
N LEU A 44 -31.65 -33.61 24.00
CA LEU A 44 -31.86 -32.27 24.54
C LEU A 44 -30.51 -31.58 24.84
N GLU A 45 -29.57 -32.29 25.44
CA GLU A 45 -28.21 -31.79 25.67
C GLU A 45 -27.50 -31.46 24.36
N ALA A 46 -27.60 -32.33 23.35
CA ALA A 46 -27.03 -32.07 22.03
C ALA A 46 -27.66 -30.83 21.37
N ALA A 47 -28.97 -30.63 21.51
CA ALA A 47 -29.66 -29.46 20.99
C ALA A 47 -29.21 -28.17 21.70
N GLU A 48 -29.12 -28.18 23.03
CA GLU A 48 -28.65 -27.03 23.82
C GLU A 48 -27.18 -26.68 23.49
N HIS A 49 -26.30 -27.69 23.43
CA HIS A 49 -24.93 -27.51 23.01
C HIS A 49 -24.83 -26.98 21.57
N GLY A 50 -25.66 -27.50 20.66
CA GLY A 50 -25.77 -27.02 19.29
C GLY A 50 -26.15 -25.54 19.23
N GLN A 51 -27.19 -25.14 19.94
CA GLN A 51 -27.65 -23.76 19.99
C GLN A 51 -26.59 -22.83 20.60
N LYS A 52 -25.96 -23.23 21.70
CA LYS A 52 -24.92 -22.45 22.36
C LYS A 52 -23.67 -22.30 21.49
N SER A 53 -23.25 -23.37 20.82
CA SER A 53 -22.10 -23.34 19.90
C SER A 53 -22.39 -22.47 18.68
N LEU A 54 -23.61 -22.53 18.13
CA LEU A 54 -24.05 -21.64 17.06
C LEU A 54 -23.98 -20.18 17.49
N GLN A 55 -24.55 -19.84 18.65
CA GLN A 55 -24.53 -18.48 19.18
C GLN A 55 -23.10 -17.96 19.41
N LEU A 56 -22.21 -18.81 19.94
CA LEU A 56 -20.79 -18.47 20.09
C LEU A 56 -20.09 -18.29 18.75
N ALA A 57 -20.40 -19.11 17.75
CA ALA A 57 -19.84 -18.99 16.40
C ALA A 57 -20.30 -17.69 15.73
N GLU A 58 -21.59 -17.33 15.84
CA GLU A 58 -22.13 -16.06 15.34
C GLU A 58 -21.47 -14.86 16.00
N GLN A 59 -21.33 -14.86 17.33
CA GLN A 59 -20.64 -13.79 18.06
C GLN A 59 -19.18 -13.65 17.61
N ARG A 60 -18.47 -14.76 17.42
CA ARG A 60 -17.09 -14.77 16.90
C ARG A 60 -17.03 -14.22 15.48
N ALA A 61 -17.95 -14.63 14.61
CA ALA A 61 -18.02 -14.14 13.23
C ALA A 61 -18.28 -12.64 13.17
N ILE A 62 -19.24 -12.12 13.96
CA ILE A 62 -19.51 -10.68 14.06
C ILE A 62 -18.29 -9.93 14.57
N LYS A 63 -17.63 -10.45 15.61
CA LYS A 63 -16.40 -9.85 16.17
C LYS A 63 -15.28 -9.82 15.13
N GLN A 64 -15.02 -10.92 14.45
CA GLN A 64 -14.00 -11.00 13.39
C GLN A 64 -14.31 -10.04 12.24
N LEU A 65 -15.57 -9.93 11.83
CA LEU A 65 -15.99 -9.01 10.77
C LEU A 65 -15.79 -7.55 11.19
N LYS A 66 -16.11 -7.20 12.45
CA LYS A 66 -15.87 -5.86 13.00
C LYS A 66 -14.37 -5.54 13.07
N GLU A 67 -13.56 -6.48 13.54
CA GLU A 67 -12.10 -6.33 13.60
C GLU A 67 -11.49 -6.20 12.20
N ALA A 68 -11.97 -6.99 11.22
CA ALA A 68 -11.53 -6.92 9.84
C ALA A 68 -11.87 -5.56 9.21
N LYS A 69 -13.09 -5.04 9.43
CA LYS A 69 -13.49 -3.70 8.99
C LYS A 69 -12.64 -2.59 9.62
N ALA A 70 -12.36 -2.69 10.93
CA ALA A 70 -11.49 -1.72 11.61
C ALA A 70 -10.05 -1.76 11.06
N LYS A 71 -9.49 -2.96 10.85
CA LYS A 71 -8.16 -3.13 10.23
C LYS A 71 -8.14 -2.58 8.81
N ALA A 72 -9.16 -2.85 8.00
CA ALA A 72 -9.26 -2.31 6.65
C ALA A 72 -9.31 -0.78 6.66
N GLY A 73 -10.09 -0.17 7.57
CA GLY A 73 -10.12 1.28 7.77
C GLY A 73 -8.73 1.84 8.10
N ASN A 74 -8.04 1.24 9.07
CA ASN A 74 -6.68 1.65 9.45
C ASN A 74 -5.66 1.49 8.31
N ILE A 75 -5.79 0.47 7.47
CA ILE A 75 -4.93 0.27 6.30
C ILE A 75 -5.15 1.40 5.29
N ILE A 76 -6.41 1.73 4.99
CA ILE A 76 -6.75 2.80 4.04
C ILE A 76 -6.26 4.15 4.57
N GLU A 77 -6.46 4.43 5.86
CA GLU A 77 -5.99 5.67 6.49
C GLU A 77 -4.46 5.79 6.43
N ASN A 78 -3.73 4.72 6.79
CA ASN A 78 -2.27 4.69 6.67
C ASN A 78 -1.80 4.85 5.22
N ALA A 79 -2.47 4.21 4.27
CA ALA A 79 -2.14 4.35 2.84
C ALA A 79 -2.34 5.79 2.36
N ASN A 80 -3.43 6.45 2.78
CA ASN A 80 -3.67 7.86 2.45
C ASN A 80 -2.63 8.79 3.08
N MET A 81 -2.26 8.59 4.34
CA MET A 81 -1.20 9.36 4.99
C MET A 81 0.15 9.18 4.29
N GLN A 82 0.52 7.93 3.95
CA GLN A 82 1.76 7.65 3.23
C GLN A 82 1.75 8.26 1.83
N ALA A 83 0.63 8.18 1.12
CA ALA A 83 0.48 8.81 -0.20
C ALA A 83 0.63 10.33 -0.11
N ALA A 84 -0.01 10.98 0.86
CA ALA A 84 0.14 12.42 1.10
C ALA A 84 1.58 12.80 1.43
N GLN A 85 2.25 12.03 2.30
CA GLN A 85 3.66 12.24 2.63
C GLN A 85 4.57 12.06 1.41
N LEU A 86 4.31 11.06 0.57
CA LEU A 86 5.08 10.81 -0.65
C LEU A 86 4.91 11.97 -1.65
N VAL A 87 3.68 12.48 -1.81
CA VAL A 87 3.41 13.63 -2.67
C VAL A 87 4.15 14.86 -2.16
N GLU A 88 4.13 15.11 -0.85
CA GLU A 88 4.83 16.27 -0.26
C GLU A 88 6.35 16.15 -0.39
N GLN A 89 6.91 14.97 -0.14
CA GLN A 89 8.33 14.69 -0.37
C GLN A 89 8.69 14.83 -1.86
N GLY A 90 7.82 14.36 -2.76
CA GLY A 90 7.98 14.50 -4.21
C GLY A 90 8.01 15.96 -4.64
N LYS A 91 7.07 16.78 -4.15
CA LYS A 91 7.05 18.23 -4.38
C LYS A 91 8.32 18.90 -3.85
N GLY A 92 8.76 18.56 -2.64
CA GLY A 92 9.98 19.10 -2.05
C GLY A 92 11.22 18.78 -2.89
N LYS A 93 11.37 17.52 -3.33
CA LYS A 93 12.46 17.10 -4.23
C LYS A 93 12.40 17.82 -5.58
N ALA A 94 11.21 17.91 -6.18
CA ALA A 94 11.02 18.61 -7.45
C ALA A 94 11.39 20.09 -7.36
N GLN A 95 11.02 20.78 -6.26
CA GLN A 95 11.41 22.17 -6.03
C GLN A 95 12.92 22.33 -5.84
N GLN A 96 13.56 21.41 -5.11
CA GLN A 96 15.01 21.43 -4.95
C GLN A 96 15.73 21.23 -6.28
N GLU A 97 15.27 20.28 -7.09
CA GLU A 97 15.86 20.01 -8.41
C GLU A 97 15.63 21.17 -9.38
N ALA A 98 14.44 21.76 -9.39
CA ALA A 98 14.15 22.97 -10.16
C ALA A 98 15.08 24.13 -9.78
N LYS A 99 15.34 24.35 -8.49
CA LYS A 99 16.29 25.37 -8.02
C LYS A 99 17.72 25.08 -8.50
N LYS A 100 18.16 23.82 -8.47
CA LYS A 100 19.48 23.44 -9.00
C LYS A 100 19.60 23.70 -10.49
N ILE A 101 18.61 23.27 -11.27
CA ILE A 101 18.56 23.50 -12.71
C ILE A 101 18.60 25.00 -13.02
N PHE A 102 17.84 25.81 -12.28
CA PHE A 102 17.83 27.26 -12.46
C PHE A 102 19.19 27.90 -12.11
N ALA A 103 19.85 27.45 -11.05
CA ALA A 103 21.19 27.92 -10.69
C ALA A 103 22.23 27.54 -11.74
N LEU A 104 22.18 26.31 -12.27
CA LEU A 104 23.04 25.87 -13.37
C LEU A 104 22.79 26.72 -14.63
N ALA A 105 21.53 26.92 -15.02
CA ALA A 105 21.19 27.75 -16.17
C ALA A 105 21.69 29.19 -16.03
N GLN A 106 21.60 29.80 -14.83
CA GLN A 106 22.19 31.12 -14.60
C GLN A 106 23.71 31.13 -14.75
N SER A 107 24.39 30.09 -14.26
CA SER A 107 25.84 29.94 -14.40
C SER A 107 26.25 29.78 -15.87
N ASP A 108 25.48 29.01 -16.63
CA ASP A 108 25.72 28.79 -18.07
C ASP A 108 25.52 30.09 -18.85
N VAL A 109 24.43 30.84 -18.58
CA VAL A 109 24.18 32.15 -19.20
C VAL A 109 25.29 33.14 -18.85
N ALA A 110 25.77 33.18 -17.60
CA ALA A 110 26.87 34.06 -17.23
C ALA A 110 28.16 33.71 -17.97
N THR A 111 28.46 32.40 -18.10
CA THR A 111 29.62 31.91 -18.84
C THR A 111 29.53 32.25 -20.33
N GLU A 112 28.34 32.09 -20.92
CA GLU A 112 28.09 32.41 -22.33
C GLU A 112 28.17 33.92 -22.59
N ALA A 113 27.66 34.75 -21.68
CA ALA A 113 27.80 36.20 -21.76
C ALA A 113 29.28 36.64 -21.76
N GLU A 114 30.12 36.02 -20.92
CA GLU A 114 31.56 36.30 -20.93
C GLU A 114 32.24 35.84 -22.24
N LYS A 115 31.86 34.68 -22.79
CA LYS A 115 32.35 34.25 -24.12
C LYS A 115 31.95 35.24 -25.22
N VAL A 116 30.71 35.70 -25.22
CA VAL A 116 30.21 36.70 -26.20
C VAL A 116 30.97 38.02 -26.06
N LYS A 117 31.23 38.49 -24.83
CA LYS A 117 32.05 39.68 -24.61
C LYS A 117 33.48 39.51 -25.12
N GLN A 118 34.10 38.34 -24.93
CA GLN A 118 35.43 38.06 -25.47
C GLN A 118 35.43 38.07 -27.01
N GLN A 119 34.42 37.46 -27.64
CA GLN A 119 34.25 37.50 -29.09
C GLN A 119 34.07 38.94 -29.61
N LEU A 120 33.23 39.75 -28.95
CA LEU A 120 33.05 41.17 -29.27
C LEU A 120 34.36 41.96 -29.16
N ARG A 121 35.15 41.76 -28.10
CA ARG A 121 36.46 42.41 -27.97
C ARG A 121 37.40 42.05 -29.11
N SER A 122 37.43 40.78 -29.52
CA SER A 122 38.23 40.34 -30.67
C SER A 122 37.75 40.99 -31.97
N GLN A 123 36.45 41.05 -32.22
CA GLN A 123 35.88 41.68 -33.42
C GLN A 123 36.15 43.20 -33.46
N ILE A 124 36.03 43.88 -32.31
CA ILE A 124 36.36 45.30 -32.19
C ILE A 124 37.84 45.54 -32.43
N ALA A 125 38.74 44.70 -31.90
CA ALA A 125 40.18 44.83 -32.16
C ALA A 125 40.49 44.73 -33.67
N THR A 126 39.86 43.79 -34.38
CA THR A 126 40.00 43.68 -35.84
C THR A 126 39.46 44.90 -36.58
N LEU A 127 38.30 45.42 -36.18
CA LEU A 127 37.71 46.63 -36.77
C LEU A 127 38.57 47.88 -36.54
N VAL A 128 39.16 48.02 -35.34
CA VAL A 128 40.07 49.13 -35.01
C VAL A 128 41.36 49.03 -35.81
N LEU A 129 41.91 47.82 -36.01
CA LEU A 129 43.08 47.62 -36.86
C LEU A 129 42.78 48.03 -38.31
N ALA A 130 41.65 47.58 -38.86
CA ALA A 130 41.23 47.93 -40.21
C ALA A 130 40.95 49.45 -40.37
N ALA A 131 40.40 50.09 -39.35
CA ALA A 131 40.21 51.54 -39.34
C ALA A 131 41.56 52.29 -39.26
N ALA A 132 42.50 51.81 -38.44
CA ALA A 132 43.85 52.38 -38.35
C ALA A 132 44.63 52.21 -39.66
N GLU A 133 44.53 51.05 -40.33
CA GLU A 133 45.09 50.82 -41.67
C GLU A 133 44.53 51.81 -42.68
N LYS A 134 43.20 52.02 -42.70
CA LYS A 134 42.55 52.95 -43.62
C LYS A 134 42.97 54.41 -43.39
N VAL A 135 43.05 54.86 -42.14
CA VAL A 135 43.53 56.21 -41.79
C VAL A 135 45.01 56.38 -42.17
N LEU A 136 45.84 55.35 -41.94
CA LEU A 136 47.25 55.39 -42.32
C LEU A 136 47.39 55.48 -43.85
N GLN A 137 46.57 54.73 -44.58
CA GLN A 137 46.53 54.76 -46.05
C GLN A 137 46.15 56.15 -46.58
N GLU A 138 45.11 56.80 -46.03
CA GLU A 138 44.74 58.20 -46.36
C GLU A 138 45.86 59.20 -46.02
N SER A 139 46.52 59.04 -44.86
CA SER A 139 47.62 59.93 -44.46
C SER A 139 48.87 59.79 -45.32
N ILE A 140 49.19 58.55 -45.74
CA ILE A 140 50.29 58.27 -46.65
C ILE A 140 49.95 58.82 -48.03
N ASP A 141 48.71 58.71 -48.50
CA ASP A 141 48.31 59.27 -49.81
C ASP A 141 48.40 60.79 -49.81
N ALA A 142 47.99 61.48 -48.73
CA ALA A 142 48.17 62.93 -48.60
C ALA A 142 49.66 63.35 -48.58
N ALA A 143 50.52 62.66 -47.82
CA ALA A 143 51.95 62.96 -47.75
C ALA A 143 52.74 62.52 -48.99
N ALA A 144 52.32 61.43 -49.64
CA ALA A 144 52.91 60.92 -50.88
C ALA A 144 52.54 61.81 -52.07
N ASN A 145 51.30 62.34 -52.13
CA ASN A 145 50.90 63.30 -53.13
C ASN A 145 51.67 64.62 -53.03
N GLN A 146 52.01 65.07 -51.82
CA GLN A 146 52.84 66.26 -51.64
C GLN A 146 54.29 66.04 -52.10
N LYS A 147 54.89 64.88 -51.78
CA LYS A 147 56.21 64.48 -52.29
C LYS A 147 56.25 64.26 -53.80
N LEU A 148 55.14 63.84 -54.41
CA LEU A 148 55.00 63.72 -55.86
C LEU A 148 54.93 65.10 -56.52
N ILE A 149 54.19 66.04 -55.94
CA ILE A 149 54.12 67.43 -56.43
C ILE A 149 55.48 68.13 -56.29
N ASP A 150 56.17 67.99 -55.16
CA ASP A 150 57.49 68.60 -54.96
C ASP A 150 58.53 68.02 -55.94
N LYS A 151 58.48 66.70 -56.23
CA LYS A 151 59.35 66.09 -57.25
C LYS A 151 59.03 66.53 -58.68
N PHE A 152 57.77 66.80 -58.99
CA PHE A 152 57.39 67.36 -60.30
C PHE A 152 57.81 68.83 -60.45
N ILE A 153 57.95 69.58 -59.36
CA ILE A 153 58.42 70.98 -59.38
C ILE A 153 59.96 71.04 -59.42
N GLU A 154 60.67 70.02 -58.93
CA GLU A 154 62.15 69.92 -59.02
C GLU A 154 62.66 69.45 -60.39
N GLU A 155 61.78 68.95 -61.27
CA GLU A 155 62.11 68.47 -62.63
C GLU A 155 61.76 69.48 -63.76
N ILE A 156 61.41 70.73 -63.40
CA ILE A 156 61.25 71.88 -64.34
C ILE A 156 62.36 72.88 -64.09
#